data_AF-A0A5N6E652-F1
#
_entry.id   AF-A0A5N6E652-F1
#
_cell.length_a   1.000
_cell.length_b   1.000
_cell.length_c   1.000
_cell.angle_alpha   90.00
_cell.angle_beta   90.00
_cell.angle_gamma   90.00
#
_symmetry.space_group_name_H-M   'P 1'
#
loop_
_entity.id
_entity.type
_entity.pdbx_description
1 polymer ?
#
loop_
_entity_poly.entity_id
_entity_poly.type
_entity_poly.pdbx_seq_one_letter_code
_entity_poly.pdbx_strand_id
1 'polypeptide(L)'
;MGQTSNKKRASKRQECREALANHIYQKLNVSIPPEQVRLKPSPEHRYAWSVCKSKEHLLEVSLSNGTVGRYESIMEELGRSIEAVAPESLQNRLANNPSRTEVKSSVPGGISANF
;
A
#
# COMPACT_ATOMS: atom_id res chain seq x y z
N MET A 1 21.31 -28.68 11.76
CA MET A 1 20.31 -28.47 10.68
C MET A 1 19.56 -27.15 10.95
N GLY A 2 19.83 -26.07 10.22
CA GLY A 2 19.17 -24.77 10.47
C GLY A 2 19.14 -23.79 9.28
N GLN A 3 19.71 -24.17 8.13
CA GLN A 3 19.83 -23.31 6.96
C GLN A 3 18.59 -23.37 6.05
N THR A 4 17.83 -24.46 6.08
CA THR A 4 16.66 -24.67 5.20
C THR A 4 15.49 -23.74 5.52
N SER A 5 15.17 -23.54 6.80
CA SER A 5 14.04 -22.69 7.21
C SER A 5 14.26 -21.21 6.92
N ASN A 6 15.48 -20.71 7.11
CA ASN A 6 15.85 -19.32 6.80
C ASN A 6 15.87 -19.06 5.29
N LYS A 7 16.39 -20.01 4.49
CA LYS A 7 16.36 -19.93 3.02
C LYS A 7 14.92 -19.93 2.49
N LYS A 8 14.05 -20.80 3.01
CA LYS A 8 12.62 -20.83 2.64
C LYS A 8 11.94 -19.49 2.94
N ARG A 9 12.21 -18.91 4.12
CA ARG A 9 11.69 -17.58 4.50
C ARG A 9 12.17 -16.48 3.57
N ALA A 10 13.46 -16.48 3.22
CA ALA A 10 14.03 -15.50 2.29
C ALA A 10 13.43 -15.61 0.89
N SER A 11 13.28 -16.84 0.37
CA SER A 11 12.66 -17.10 -0.94
C SER A 11 11.21 -16.62 -0.98
N LYS A 12 10.38 -17.00 0.00
CA LYS A 12 8.98 -16.57 0.05
C LYS A 12 8.82 -15.06 0.24
N ARG A 13 9.75 -14.43 0.97
CA ARG A 13 9.80 -12.97 1.08
C ARG A 13 10.08 -12.32 -0.27
N GLN A 14 10.99 -12.88 -1.07
CA GLN A 14 11.32 -12.35 -2.39
C GLN A 14 10.13 -12.49 -3.35
N GLU A 15 9.54 -13.69 -3.40
CA GLU A 15 8.36 -13.99 -4.22
C GLU A 15 7.19 -13.04 -3.90
N CYS A 16 6.96 -12.77 -2.61
CA CYS A 16 5.97 -11.80 -2.17
C CYS A 16 6.27 -10.38 -2.66
N ARG A 17 7.53 -9.94 -2.64
CA ARG A 17 7.92 -8.61 -3.19
C ARG A 17 7.70 -8.53 -4.68
N GLU A 18 8.04 -9.57 -5.41
CA GLU A 18 7.86 -9.65 -6.87
C GLU A 18 6.38 -9.60 -7.25
N ALA A 19 5.54 -10.36 -6.53
CA ALA A 19 4.09 -10.34 -6.72
C ALA A 19 3.52 -8.93 -6.47
N LEU A 20 3.94 -8.25 -5.40
CA LEU A 20 3.52 -6.89 -5.10
C LEU A 20 4.02 -5.88 -6.16
N ALA A 21 5.27 -5.97 -6.60
CA ALA A 21 5.83 -5.12 -7.65
C ALA A 21 5.05 -5.26 -8.96
N ASN A 22 4.79 -6.50 -9.37
CA ASN A 22 4.02 -6.80 -10.57
C ASN A 22 2.58 -6.28 -10.44
N HIS A 23 1.96 -6.40 -9.27
CA HIS A 23 0.61 -5.88 -9.04
C HIS A 23 0.55 -4.35 -9.12
N ILE A 24 1.55 -3.64 -8.57
CA ILE A 24 1.69 -2.19 -8.72
C ILE A 24 1.80 -1.82 -10.21
N TYR A 25 2.64 -2.54 -10.97
CA TYR A 25 2.77 -2.31 -12.40
C TYR A 25 1.45 -2.55 -13.14
N GLN A 26 0.72 -3.63 -12.83
CA GLN A 26 -0.56 -3.89 -13.50
C GLN A 26 -1.66 -2.88 -13.16
N LYS A 27 -1.70 -2.36 -11.93
CA LYS A 27 -2.76 -1.44 -11.49
C LYS A 27 -2.45 0.03 -11.79
N LEU A 28 -1.20 0.44 -11.62
CA LEU A 28 -0.75 1.83 -11.70
C LEU A 28 0.16 2.10 -12.89
N ASN A 29 0.57 1.05 -13.61
CA ASN A 29 1.55 1.15 -14.69
C ASN A 29 2.89 1.76 -14.23
N VAL A 30 3.21 1.61 -12.94
CA VAL A 30 4.46 2.07 -12.32
C VAL A 30 5.38 0.89 -12.10
N SER A 31 6.56 0.93 -12.72
CA SER A 31 7.60 -0.08 -12.47
C SER A 31 8.39 0.28 -11.22
N ILE A 32 8.31 -0.57 -10.20
CA ILE A 32 9.06 -0.42 -8.95
C ILE A 32 9.86 -1.70 -8.73
N PRO A 33 11.17 -1.61 -8.44
CA PRO A 33 11.96 -2.79 -8.17
C PRO A 33 11.46 -3.47 -6.88
N PRO A 34 11.41 -4.82 -6.83
CA PRO A 34 10.88 -5.57 -5.69
C PRO A 34 11.58 -5.23 -4.36
N GLU A 35 12.84 -4.81 -4.40
CA GLU A 35 13.60 -4.35 -3.22
C GLU A 35 13.08 -3.03 -2.62
N GLN A 36 12.53 -2.15 -3.46
CA GLN A 36 11.92 -0.88 -3.05
C GLN A 36 10.43 -1.01 -2.72
N VAL A 37 9.82 -2.17 -2.99
CA VAL A 37 8.44 -2.42 -2.61
C VAL A 37 8.32 -2.51 -1.08
N ARG A 38 7.45 -1.66 -0.54
CA ARG A 38 7.16 -1.52 0.88
C ARG A 38 5.68 -1.73 1.12
N LEU A 39 5.34 -2.43 2.21
CA LEU A 39 3.94 -2.56 2.65
C LEU A 39 3.40 -1.26 3.26
N LYS A 40 4.30 -0.38 3.71
CA LYS A 40 3.99 0.98 4.17
C LYS A 40 4.77 1.98 3.31
N PRO A 41 4.29 2.26 2.09
CA PRO A 41 4.83 3.36 1.30
C PRO A 41 4.57 4.69 2.03
N SER A 42 5.53 5.60 2.01
CA SER A 42 5.28 6.99 2.44
C SER A 42 4.36 7.67 1.43
N PRO A 43 3.65 8.74 1.82
CA PRO A 43 2.83 9.54 0.89
C PRO A 43 3.64 10.12 -0.29
N GLU A 44 4.96 10.23 -0.16
CA GLU A 44 5.87 10.62 -1.23
C GLU A 44 6.05 9.54 -2.32
N HIS A 45 5.63 8.29 -2.07
CA HIS A 45 5.74 7.22 -3.05
C HIS A 45 4.56 7.26 -4.02
N ARG A 46 4.80 6.87 -5.29
CA ARG A 46 3.80 6.89 -6.36
C ARG A 46 2.72 5.81 -6.25
N TYR A 47 2.63 5.11 -5.13
CA TYR A 47 1.65 4.06 -4.89
C TYR A 47 1.27 4.03 -3.42
N ALA A 48 0.06 3.58 -3.15
CA ALA A 48 -0.46 3.27 -1.83
C ALA A 48 -1.17 1.91 -1.87
N TRP A 49 -1.35 1.29 -0.70
CA TRP A 49 -2.10 0.05 -0.58
C TRP A 49 -3.50 0.36 -0.09
N SER A 50 -4.51 -0.03 -0.88
CA SER A 50 -5.89 -0.10 -0.42
C SER A 50 -6.11 -1.48 0.16
N VAL A 51 -6.34 -1.56 1.47
CA VAL A 51 -6.57 -2.81 2.18
C VAL A 51 -7.87 -2.74 2.98
N CYS A 52 -8.62 -3.84 3.00
CA CYS A 52 -9.81 -3.93 3.85
C CYS A 52 -9.42 -3.91 5.34
N LYS A 53 -10.19 -3.22 6.19
CA LYS A 53 -9.87 -3.06 7.62
C LYS A 53 -9.58 -4.37 8.36
N SER A 54 -10.28 -5.43 8.01
CA SER A 54 -10.07 -6.77 8.60
C SER A 54 -8.69 -7.36 8.32
N LYS A 55 -7.97 -6.86 7.30
CA LYS A 55 -6.68 -7.38 6.82
C LYS A 55 -5.55 -6.34 6.90
N GLU A 56 -5.79 -5.15 7.44
CA GLU A 56 -4.78 -4.09 7.60
C GLU A 56 -3.54 -4.57 8.39
N HIS A 57 -3.74 -5.44 9.38
CA HIS A 57 -2.68 -6.06 10.17
C HIS A 57 -1.66 -6.84 9.30
N LEU A 58 -2.06 -7.32 8.11
CA LEU A 58 -1.15 -7.99 7.17
C LEU A 58 -0.13 -7.04 6.56
N LEU A 59 -0.40 -5.74 6.48
CA LEU A 59 0.50 -4.72 5.94
C LEU A 59 1.18 -3.86 7.02
N GLU A 60 0.74 -4.00 8.27
CA GLU A 60 1.21 -3.17 9.40
C GLU A 60 2.71 -3.35 9.71
N VAL A 61 3.22 -4.58 9.58
CA VAL A 61 4.62 -4.91 9.85
C VAL A 61 5.40 -5.04 8.53
N SER A 62 6.67 -4.66 8.50
CA SER A 62 7.49 -4.77 7.28
C SER A 62 7.73 -6.23 6.83
N LEU A 63 7.99 -6.44 5.53
CA LEU A 63 8.37 -7.74 4.97
C LEU A 63 9.66 -8.32 5.55
N SER A 64 10.45 -7.51 6.25
CA SER A 64 11.69 -7.97 6.89
C SER A 64 11.42 -8.78 8.16
N ASN A 65 10.29 -8.55 8.84
CA ASN A 65 9.92 -9.19 10.10
C ASN A 65 8.72 -10.15 9.95
N GLY A 66 8.47 -10.64 8.74
CA GLY A 66 7.35 -11.54 8.44
C GLY A 66 7.68 -13.03 8.56
N THR A 67 6.65 -13.84 8.75
CA THR A 67 6.68 -15.30 8.64
C THR A 67 6.27 -15.76 7.24
N VAL A 68 6.59 -17.01 6.88
CA VAL A 68 6.21 -17.58 5.57
C VAL A 68 4.71 -17.52 5.34
N GLY A 69 3.91 -17.98 6.31
CA GLY A 69 2.45 -17.97 6.19
C GLY A 69 1.87 -16.57 5.99
N ARG A 70 2.50 -15.53 6.57
CA ARG A 70 2.08 -14.15 6.32
C ARG A 70 2.34 -13.71 4.89
N TYR A 71 3.48 -14.08 4.30
CA TYR A 71 3.75 -13.78 2.88
C TYR A 71 2.73 -14.46 1.97
N GLU A 72 2.38 -15.71 2.26
CA GLU A 72 1.35 -16.45 1.52
C GLU A 72 -0.01 -15.77 1.64
N SER A 73 -0.44 -15.40 2.85
CA SER A 73 -1.68 -14.64 3.05
C SER A 73 -1.69 -13.29 2.33
N ILE A 74 -0.57 -12.56 2.31
CA ILE A 74 -0.50 -11.29 1.56
C ILE A 74 -0.69 -11.56 0.07
N MET A 75 -0.03 -12.57 -0.49
CA MET A 75 -0.15 -12.92 -1.92
C MET A 75 -1.56 -13.42 -2.29
N GLU A 76 -2.22 -14.19 -1.42
CA GLU A 76 -3.58 -14.67 -1.65
C GLU A 76 -4.63 -13.55 -1.58
N GLU A 77 -4.44 -12.61 -0.67
CA GLU A 77 -5.32 -11.45 -0.51
C GLU A 77 -5.01 -10.34 -1.53
N LEU A 78 -3.86 -10.40 -2.21
CA LEU A 78 -3.45 -9.45 -3.25
C LEU A 78 -4.37 -9.59 -4.47
N GLY A 79 -5.04 -8.50 -4.84
CA GLY A 79 -6.09 -8.46 -5.86
C GLY A 79 -7.49 -8.83 -5.36
N ARG A 80 -7.66 -9.20 -4.08
CA ARG A 80 -8.97 -9.43 -3.44
C ARG A 80 -9.28 -8.39 -2.38
N SER A 81 -8.47 -8.38 -1.32
CA SER A 81 -8.62 -7.48 -0.18
C SER A 81 -7.51 -6.44 -0.13
N ILE A 82 -6.38 -6.68 -0.81
CA ILE A 82 -5.23 -5.79 -0.91
C ILE A 82 -5.05 -5.41 -2.38
N GLU A 83 -5.12 -4.12 -2.69
CA GLU A 83 -4.91 -3.62 -4.05
C GLU A 83 -3.94 -2.44 -4.06
N ALA A 84 -3.09 -2.41 -5.08
CA ALA A 84 -2.25 -1.24 -5.34
C ALA A 84 -3.12 -0.13 -5.96
N VAL A 85 -3.14 1.04 -5.32
CA VAL A 85 -3.90 2.21 -5.78
C VAL A 85 -3.02 3.45 -5.75
N ALA A 86 -3.41 4.49 -6.50
CA ALA A 86 -2.73 5.77 -6.42
C ALA A 86 -2.99 6.41 -5.05
N PRO A 87 -2.01 7.10 -4.45
CA PRO A 87 -2.20 7.79 -3.17
C PRO A 87 -3.37 8.79 -3.23
N GLU A 88 -3.54 9.48 -4.35
CA GLU A 88 -4.69 10.37 -4.60
C GLU A 88 -6.03 9.62 -4.56
N SER A 89 -6.11 8.46 -5.21
CA SER A 89 -7.31 7.61 -5.19
C SER A 89 -7.63 7.10 -3.79
N LEU A 90 -6.60 6.70 -3.02
CA LEU A 90 -6.78 6.28 -1.64
C LEU A 90 -7.24 7.43 -0.76
N GLN A 91 -6.62 8.61 -0.91
CA GLN A 91 -6.98 9.80 -0.16
C GLN A 91 -8.41 10.24 -0.46
N ASN A 92 -8.86 10.17 -1.72
CA ASN A 92 -10.25 10.43 -2.08
C ASN A 92 -11.21 9.40 -1.45
N ARG A 93 -10.85 8.12 -1.36
CA ARG A 93 -11.67 7.10 -0.68
C ARG A 93 -11.77 7.35 0.83
N LEU A 94 -10.67 7.75 1.46
CA LEU A 94 -10.64 8.07 2.88
C LEU A 94 -11.39 9.37 3.18
N ALA A 95 -11.24 10.39 2.32
CA ALA A 95 -11.93 11.67 2.43
C ALA A 95 -13.45 11.55 2.20
N ASN A 96 -13.89 10.64 1.35
CA ASN A 96 -15.31 10.39 1.08
C ASN A 96 -16.02 9.53 2.14
N ASN A 97 -15.33 9.10 3.21
CA ASN A 97 -15.98 8.54 4.38
C ASN A 97 -16.30 9.68 5.37
N PRO A 98 -17.58 10.10 5.53
CA PRO A 98 -17.95 11.23 6.36
C PRO A 98 -17.99 10.84 7.85
N SER A 99 -16.82 10.50 8.41
CA SER A 99 -16.73 10.16 9.82
C SER A 99 -15.45 10.71 10.42
N ARG A 100 -15.48 12.04 10.68
CA ARG A 100 -14.79 12.76 11.77
C ARG A 100 -13.26 12.77 11.63
N THR A 101 -12.52 13.83 11.36
CA THR A 101 -12.56 15.30 11.55
C THR A 101 -11.32 15.74 10.74
N GLU A 102 -11.29 16.75 9.88
CA GLU A 102 -11.15 18.16 10.23
C GLU A 102 -10.97 18.96 8.91
N VAL A 103 -11.79 19.99 8.77
CA VAL A 103 -11.54 21.32 8.19
C VAL A 103 -10.63 21.53 6.95
N LYS A 104 -11.30 22.11 5.94
CA LYS A 104 -10.89 23.25 5.10
C LYS A 104 -9.84 23.02 4.00
N SER A 105 -10.36 22.89 2.80
CA SER A 105 -9.90 23.70 1.66
C SER A 105 -11.09 24.22 0.85
N SER A 106 -12.03 24.89 1.54
CA SER A 106 -12.86 25.91 0.89
C SER A 106 -12.03 27.17 0.75
N VAL A 107 -11.65 27.49 -0.49
CA VAL A 107 -11.47 28.89 -0.90
C VAL A 107 -12.31 29.15 -2.15
N PRO A 108 -13.54 29.67 -1.99
CA PRO A 108 -14.15 30.51 -3.00
C PRO A 108 -14.08 31.98 -2.56
N GLY A 109 -13.62 32.86 -3.46
CA GLY A 109 -13.95 34.28 -3.43
C GLY A 109 -13.05 35.20 -2.62
N GLY A 110 -12.08 35.80 -3.30
CA GLY A 110 -11.56 37.12 -2.94
C GLY A 110 -11.92 38.10 -4.05
N ILE A 111 -13.06 38.78 -3.91
CA ILE A 111 -13.35 39.99 -4.68
C ILE A 111 -12.43 41.08 -4.11
N SER A 112 -11.61 41.71 -4.96
CA SER A 112 -10.93 42.96 -4.62
C SER A 112 -11.41 44.02 -5.59
N ALA A 113 -12.27 44.90 -5.09
CA ALA A 113 -12.65 46.15 -5.73
C ALA A 113 -11.42 47.05 -5.86
N ASN A 114 -11.35 47.84 -6.94
CA ASN A 114 -10.60 49.09 -6.91
C ASN A 114 -11.41 50.20 -7.58
N PHE A 115 -11.22 51.36 -6.97
CA PHE A 115 -11.90 52.65 -7.01
C PHE A 115 -12.09 53.24 -8.42
#